data_AF-A0A966L4U0-F1
#
_entry.id   AF-A0A966L4U0-F1
#
_cell.length_a   1.000
_cell.length_b   1.000
_cell.length_c   1.000
_cell.angle_alpha   90.00
_cell.angle_beta   90.00
_cell.angle_gamma   90.00
#
_symmetry.space_group_name_H-M   'P 1'
#
loop_
_entity.id
_entity.type
_entity.pdbx_description
1 polymer ?
#
loop_
_entity_poly.entity_id
_entity_poly.type
_entity_poly.pdbx_seq_one_letter_code
_entity_poly.pdbx_strand_id
1 'polypeptide(L)'
;MPLSERAQQLIPKARIISFANWPYQQSAIAIWQQADDQTRYLSDSDLDTIVNLEPDLLVYSQQARKLRDNANIIVDNARQTVLSQFPTIFYPGGDLYPPHRAEACWRDFWNFLPKFWVKAPSF
;
A
#
# COMPACT_ATOMS: atom_id res chain seq x y z
N MET A 1 14.43 -6.90 18.99
CA MET A 1 13.87 -6.14 20.13
C MET A 1 12.35 -6.22 20.04
N PRO A 2 11.63 -6.60 21.11
CA PRO A 2 10.16 -6.54 21.10
C PRO A 2 9.68 -5.09 21.09
N LEU A 3 8.52 -4.85 20.47
CA LEU A 3 7.88 -3.53 20.43
C LEU A 3 7.42 -3.11 21.82
N SER A 4 7.54 -1.83 22.16
CA SER A 4 7.03 -1.29 23.42
C SER A 4 5.51 -1.41 23.50
N GLU A 5 4.96 -1.47 24.72
CA GLU A 5 3.52 -1.54 24.95
C GLU A 5 2.77 -0.38 24.28
N ARG A 6 3.35 0.83 24.34
CA ARG A 6 2.82 2.01 23.64
C ARG A 6 2.82 1.82 22.12
N ALA A 7 3.86 1.23 21.55
CA ALA A 7 3.89 0.92 20.11
C ALA A 7 2.80 -0.08 19.74
N GLN A 8 2.61 -1.13 20.55
CA GLN A 8 1.55 -2.12 20.34
C GLN A 8 0.13 -1.49 20.38
N GLN A 9 -0.11 -0.54 21.29
CA GLN A 9 -1.37 0.21 21.36
C GLN A 9 -1.60 1.16 20.19
N LEU A 10 -0.54 1.58 19.49
CA LEU A 10 -0.62 2.50 18.34
C LEU A 10 -0.80 1.77 17.02
N ILE A 11 -0.39 0.50 16.90
CA ILE A 11 -0.52 -0.29 15.67
C ILE A 11 -1.97 -0.30 15.13
N PRO A 12 -3.02 -0.57 15.93
CA PRO A 12 -4.40 -0.53 15.44
C PRO A 12 -4.84 0.87 14.98
N LYS A 13 -4.28 1.92 15.59
CA LYS A 13 -4.56 3.33 15.26
C LYS A 13 -3.80 3.82 14.02
N ALA A 14 -2.75 3.11 13.64
CA ALA A 14 -1.94 3.39 12.45
C ALA A 14 -2.54 2.77 11.19
N ARG A 15 -3.70 2.08 11.27
CA ARG A 15 -4.44 1.63 10.09
C ARG A 15 -4.79 2.82 9.21
N ILE A 16 -4.29 2.77 7.98
CA ILE A 16 -4.37 3.90 7.05
C ILE A 16 -5.71 3.89 6.30
N ILE A 17 -6.38 2.73 6.25
CA ILE A 17 -7.63 2.51 5.54
C ILE A 17 -8.70 2.09 6.54
N SER A 18 -9.87 2.71 6.45
CA SER A 18 -11.08 2.28 7.16
C SER A 18 -12.18 1.97 6.16
N PHE A 19 -12.84 0.82 6.36
CA PHE A 19 -13.95 0.37 5.51
C PHE A 19 -15.33 0.70 6.09
N ALA A 20 -15.39 1.45 7.20
CA ALA A 20 -16.63 1.66 7.97
C ALA A 20 -17.78 2.29 7.17
N ASN A 21 -17.48 3.07 6.13
CA ASN A 21 -18.45 3.81 5.33
C ASN A 21 -18.46 3.37 3.85
N TRP A 22 -17.96 2.17 3.55
CA TRP A 22 -17.89 1.69 2.18
C TRP A 22 -19.27 1.20 1.69
N PRO A 23 -19.70 1.58 0.47
CA PRO A 23 -21.02 1.24 -0.04
C PRO A 23 -21.10 -0.18 -0.64
N TYR A 24 -20.21 -1.09 -0.23
CA TYR A 24 -20.10 -2.44 -0.77
C TYR A 24 -20.64 -3.49 0.20
N GLN A 25 -20.94 -4.66 -0.34
CA GLN A 25 -21.33 -5.83 0.45
C GLN A 25 -20.27 -6.13 1.51
N GLN A 26 -20.76 -6.51 2.70
CA GLN A 26 -19.91 -6.80 3.84
C GLN A 26 -18.94 -7.98 3.58
N SER A 27 -19.33 -8.92 2.72
CA SER A 27 -18.49 -10.02 2.24
C SER A 27 -17.30 -9.52 1.42
N ALA A 28 -17.50 -8.53 0.54
CA ALA A 28 -16.41 -7.92 -0.21
C ALA A 28 -15.49 -7.12 0.73
N ILE A 29 -16.08 -6.36 1.67
CA ILE A 29 -15.35 -5.64 2.75
C ILE A 29 -14.44 -6.57 3.55
N ALA A 30 -14.91 -7.77 3.89
CA ALA A 30 -14.11 -8.74 4.63
C ALA A 30 -12.83 -9.17 3.89
N ILE A 31 -12.87 -9.25 2.56
CA ILE A 31 -11.70 -9.63 1.74
C ILE A 31 -10.65 -8.52 1.78
N TRP A 32 -11.06 -7.25 1.60
CA TRP A 32 -10.13 -6.12 1.74
C TRP A 32 -9.56 -6.02 3.16
N GLN A 33 -10.40 -6.19 4.18
CA GLN A 33 -9.94 -6.16 5.57
C GLN A 33 -8.94 -7.27 5.87
N GLN A 34 -9.16 -8.49 5.36
CA GLN A 34 -8.23 -9.60 5.55
C GLN A 34 -6.88 -9.34 4.89
N ALA A 35 -6.86 -8.79 3.67
CA ALA A 35 -5.62 -8.45 2.98
C ALA A 35 -4.85 -7.33 3.71
N ASP A 36 -5.55 -6.32 4.22
CA ASP A 36 -4.98 -5.23 5.04
C ASP A 36 -4.40 -5.77 6.36
N ASP A 37 -5.15 -6.62 7.07
CA ASP A 37 -4.70 -7.25 8.32
C ASP A 37 -3.46 -8.13 8.15
N GLN A 38 -3.31 -8.74 6.97
CA GLN A 38 -2.16 -9.56 6.61
C GLN A 38 -1.03 -8.75 5.95
N THR A 39 -1.18 -7.43 5.80
CA THR A 39 -0.21 -6.54 5.16
C THR A 39 0.25 -7.04 3.78
N ARG A 40 -0.68 -7.60 3.00
CA ARG A 40 -0.41 -8.18 1.68
C ARG A 40 -1.24 -7.51 0.59
N TYR A 41 -0.80 -7.65 -0.66
CA TYR A 41 -1.63 -7.30 -1.80
C TYR A 41 -2.80 -8.28 -1.95
N LEU A 42 -3.88 -7.80 -2.58
CA LEU A 42 -4.95 -8.65 -3.07
C LEU A 42 -4.38 -9.63 -4.12
N SER A 43 -4.64 -10.91 -3.89
CA SER A 43 -4.35 -11.97 -4.85
C SER A 43 -5.36 -11.93 -5.99
N ASP A 44 -5.08 -12.68 -7.04
CA ASP A 44 -6.02 -12.86 -8.16
C ASP A 44 -7.36 -13.43 -7.68
N SER A 45 -7.30 -14.42 -6.79
CA SER A 45 -8.50 -15.02 -6.18
C SER A 45 -9.30 -14.01 -5.35
N ASP A 46 -8.64 -13.09 -4.64
CA ASP A 46 -9.34 -12.06 -3.87
C ASP A 46 -10.08 -11.10 -4.82
N LEU A 47 -9.40 -10.64 -5.87
CA LEU A 47 -9.95 -9.73 -6.87
C LEU A 47 -11.13 -10.36 -7.62
N ASP A 48 -10.98 -11.61 -8.06
CA ASP A 48 -12.04 -12.32 -8.77
C ASP A 48 -13.27 -12.53 -7.87
N THR A 49 -13.05 -12.83 -6.59
CA THR A 49 -14.14 -12.97 -5.61
C THR A 49 -14.85 -11.64 -5.34
N ILE A 50 -14.09 -10.55 -5.23
CA ILE A 50 -14.64 -9.19 -5.08
C ILE A 50 -15.51 -8.83 -6.30
N VAL A 51 -15.05 -9.09 -7.52
CA VAL A 51 -15.83 -8.81 -8.74
C VAL A 51 -17.10 -9.65 -8.81
N ASN A 52 -17.08 -10.90 -8.36
CA ASN A 52 -18.29 -11.72 -8.31
C ASN A 52 -19.34 -11.17 -7.33
N LEU A 53 -18.90 -10.53 -6.24
CA LEU A 53 -19.77 -9.87 -5.26
C LEU A 53 -20.21 -8.49 -5.74
N GLU A 54 -19.30 -7.73 -6.36
CA GLU A 54 -19.45 -6.35 -6.80
C GLU A 54 -19.03 -6.22 -8.28
N PRO A 55 -19.89 -6.61 -9.25
CA PRO A 55 -19.51 -6.67 -10.68
C PRO A 55 -19.04 -5.34 -11.27
N ASP A 56 -19.54 -4.21 -10.76
CA ASP A 56 -19.14 -2.87 -11.17
C ASP A 56 -17.66 -2.58 -10.89
N LEU A 57 -17.00 -3.39 -10.05
CA LEU A 57 -15.59 -3.28 -9.74
C LEU A 57 -14.67 -4.01 -10.72
N LEU A 58 -15.19 -4.58 -11.82
CA LEU A 58 -14.38 -5.33 -12.79
C LEU A 58 -13.21 -4.49 -13.35
N VAL A 59 -13.50 -3.28 -13.84
CA VAL A 59 -12.47 -2.41 -14.43
C VAL A 59 -11.41 -2.03 -13.38
N TYR A 60 -11.86 -1.67 -12.18
CA TYR A 60 -10.96 -1.32 -11.08
C TYR A 60 -10.12 -2.50 -10.62
N SER A 61 -10.67 -3.72 -10.62
CA SER A 61 -9.93 -4.94 -10.27
C SER A 61 -8.89 -5.31 -11.32
N GLN A 62 -9.15 -5.04 -12.60
CA GLN A 62 -8.14 -5.21 -13.66
C GLN A 62 -7.02 -4.18 -13.54
N GLN A 63 -7.35 -2.92 -13.22
CA GLN A 63 -6.35 -1.91 -12.89
C GLN A 63 -5.54 -2.32 -11.66
N ALA A 64 -6.23 -2.85 -10.63
CA ALA A 64 -5.68 -3.41 -9.40
C ALA A 64 -4.61 -4.48 -9.65
N ARG A 65 -4.80 -5.28 -10.69
CA ARG A 65 -3.82 -6.28 -11.11
C ARG A 65 -2.61 -5.64 -11.76
N LYS A 66 -2.82 -4.71 -12.69
CA LYS A 66 -1.76 -4.09 -13.48
C LYS A 66 -0.71 -3.36 -12.64
N LEU A 67 -1.07 -2.44 -11.75
CA LEU A 67 -0.03 -1.78 -10.92
C LEU A 67 0.62 -2.75 -9.89
N ARG A 68 0.04 -3.94 -9.59
CA ARG A 68 0.55 -4.88 -8.58
C ARG A 68 1.65 -5.69 -9.23
N ASP A 69 1.36 -6.17 -10.43
CA ASP A 69 2.32 -6.88 -11.26
C ASP A 69 3.46 -5.95 -11.70
N ASN A 70 3.21 -4.63 -11.79
CA ASN A 70 4.22 -3.62 -12.12
C ASN A 70 4.77 -2.85 -10.90
N ALA A 71 4.46 -3.26 -9.66
CA ALA A 71 4.78 -2.51 -8.45
C ALA A 71 6.29 -2.23 -8.32
N ASN A 72 7.13 -3.24 -8.58
CA ASN A 72 8.59 -3.13 -8.56
C ASN A 72 9.07 -2.04 -9.52
N ILE A 73 8.61 -2.08 -10.78
CA ILE A 73 9.02 -1.14 -11.82
C ILE A 73 8.60 0.29 -11.44
N ILE A 74 7.39 0.46 -10.90
CA ILE A 74 6.88 1.77 -10.48
C ILE A 74 7.72 2.33 -9.33
N VAL A 75 8.00 1.53 -8.29
CA VAL A 75 8.84 1.96 -7.16
C VAL A 75 10.27 2.26 -7.59
N ASP A 76 10.86 1.43 -8.45
CA ASP A 76 12.22 1.64 -8.92
C ASP A 76 12.33 2.93 -9.74
N ASN A 77 11.38 3.20 -10.63
CA ASN A 77 11.33 4.46 -11.39
C ASN A 77 11.14 5.68 -10.48
N ALA A 78 10.25 5.59 -9.48
CA ALA A 78 10.06 6.66 -8.51
C ALA A 78 11.33 6.91 -7.70
N ARG A 79 12.01 5.85 -7.26
CA ARG A 79 13.30 5.95 -6.56
C ARG A 79 14.35 6.62 -7.44
N GLN A 80 14.52 6.18 -8.68
CA GLN A 80 15.47 6.81 -9.62
C GLN A 80 15.19 8.30 -9.83
N THR A 81 13.92 8.68 -9.91
CA THR A 81 13.50 10.08 -10.04
C THR A 81 13.88 10.91 -8.82
N VAL A 82 13.70 10.38 -7.60
CA VAL A 82 14.13 11.08 -6.39
C VAL A 82 15.64 11.23 -6.34
N LEU A 83 16.39 10.19 -6.72
CA LEU A 83 17.84 10.22 -6.71
C LEU A 83 18.42 11.19 -7.75
N SER A 84 17.77 11.34 -8.91
CA SER A 84 18.19 12.31 -9.92
C SER A 84 17.90 13.75 -9.51
N GLN A 85 16.79 13.99 -8.81
CA GLN A 85 16.43 15.32 -8.31
C GLN A 85 17.24 15.74 -7.08
N PHE A 86 17.59 14.79 -6.21
CA PHE A 86 18.29 15.04 -4.95
C PHE A 86 19.57 14.20 -4.85
N PRO A 87 20.63 14.51 -5.62
CA PRO A 87 21.84 13.66 -5.69
C PRO A 87 22.63 13.59 -4.38
N THR A 88 22.46 14.57 -3.49
CA THR A 88 23.16 14.65 -2.20
C THR A 88 22.37 14.08 -1.03
N ILE A 89 21.18 13.49 -1.28
CA ILE A 89 20.24 13.09 -0.22
C ILE A 89 20.79 12.03 0.73
N PHE A 90 21.84 11.30 0.33
CA PHE A 90 22.54 10.29 1.14
C PHE A 90 23.83 10.80 1.79
N TYR A 91 24.27 12.02 1.51
CA TYR A 91 25.48 12.56 2.12
C TYR A 91 25.21 12.92 3.59
N PRO A 92 26.25 12.99 4.44
CA PRO A 92 26.10 13.49 5.80
C PRO A 92 25.39 14.85 5.82
N GLY A 93 24.25 14.93 6.50
CA GLY A 93 23.38 16.11 6.53
C GLY A 93 22.22 16.10 5.51
N GLY A 94 22.19 15.13 4.60
CA GLY A 94 21.05 14.86 3.71
C GLY A 94 19.93 14.07 4.39
N ASP A 95 18.70 14.22 3.90
CA ASP A 95 17.49 13.72 4.56
C ASP A 95 17.42 12.18 4.68
N LEU A 96 18.09 11.45 3.79
CA LEU A 96 18.15 9.98 3.79
C LEU A 96 19.45 9.43 4.39
N TYR A 97 20.29 10.29 4.98
CA TYR A 97 21.41 9.86 5.81
C TYR A 97 20.96 9.68 7.28
N PRO A 98 21.35 8.60 7.97
CA PRO A 98 22.19 7.49 7.53
C PRO A 98 21.39 6.41 6.77
N PRO A 99 22.05 5.38 6.19
CA PRO A 99 21.41 4.39 5.31
C PRO A 99 20.11 3.74 5.84
N HIS A 100 19.95 3.56 7.15
CA HIS A 100 18.71 3.01 7.72
C HIS A 100 17.47 3.91 7.49
N ARG A 101 17.66 5.23 7.34
CA ARG A 101 16.57 6.17 6.99
C ARG A 101 16.18 6.02 5.52
N ALA A 102 17.16 5.81 4.65
CA ALA A 102 16.92 5.49 3.25
C ALA A 102 16.07 4.23 3.11
N GLU A 103 16.43 3.15 3.79
CA GLU A 103 15.66 1.89 3.77
C GLU A 103 14.22 2.08 4.29
N ALA A 104 14.04 2.89 5.32
CA ALA A 104 12.71 3.24 5.81
C ALA A 104 11.89 4.02 4.77
N CYS A 105 12.50 5.00 4.09
CA CYS A 105 11.85 5.77 3.04
C CYS A 105 11.45 4.90 1.83
N TRP A 106 12.32 3.98 1.40
CA TRP A 106 12.01 3.07 0.28
C TRP A 106 10.93 2.06 0.64
N ARG A 107 10.88 1.59 1.90
CA ARG A 107 9.77 0.79 2.39
C ARG A 107 8.46 1.57 2.34
N ASP A 108 8.48 2.88 2.62
CA ASP A 108 7.28 3.69 2.54
C ASP A 108 6.75 3.82 1.11
N PHE A 109 7.61 3.83 0.09
CA PHE A 109 7.17 3.79 -1.32
C PHE A 109 6.35 2.54 -1.60
N TRP A 110 6.80 1.41 -1.06
CA TRP A 110 6.08 0.14 -1.14
C TRP A 110 4.76 0.21 -0.37
N ASN A 111 4.74 0.82 0.82
CA ASN A 111 3.53 0.98 1.64
C ASN A 111 2.48 1.91 1.02
N PHE A 112 2.85 2.84 0.14
CA PHE A 112 1.90 3.72 -0.54
C PHE A 112 1.20 3.04 -1.73
N LEU A 113 1.83 2.05 -2.38
CA LEU A 113 1.23 1.35 -3.53
C LEU A 113 -0.08 0.61 -3.19
N PRO A 114 -0.17 -0.18 -2.10
CA PRO A 114 -1.41 -0.81 -1.66
C PRO A 114 -2.62 0.12 -1.58
N LYS A 115 -2.39 1.40 -1.27
CA LYS A 115 -3.42 2.40 -1.04
C LYS A 115 -4.11 2.87 -2.32
N PHE A 116 -3.42 2.77 -3.47
CA PHE A 116 -4.02 3.11 -4.76
C PHE A 116 -5.06 2.07 -5.21
N TRP A 117 -5.03 0.85 -4.66
CA TRP A 117 -5.94 -0.24 -5.01
C TRP A 117 -7.29 -0.19 -4.32
N VAL A 118 -7.30 0.46 -3.17
CA VAL A 118 -8.45 0.52 -2.27
C VAL A 118 -9.17 1.86 -2.43
N LYS A 119 -8.50 2.91 -2.94
CA LYS A 119 -9.09 4.23 -3.22
C LYS A 119 -9.79 4.37 -4.59
N ALA A 120 -9.89 3.30 -5.37
CA ALA A 120 -10.36 3.38 -6.74
C ALA A 120 -11.88 3.63 -6.98
N PRO A 121 -12.81 3.77 -6.01
CA PRO A 121 -14.19 4.08 -6.36
C PRO A 121 -14.58 5.56 -6.24
N SER A 122 -13.64 6.44 -5.91
CA SER A 122 -13.95 7.86 -5.73
C SER A 122 -12.82 8.74 -6.27
N PHE A 123 -12.81 8.88 -7.59
CA PHE A 123 -12.35 10.06 -8.32
C PHE A 123 -13.42 10.44 -9.33
#